data_AF-A0A5R2MV08-F1
#
_entry.id   AF-A0A5R2MV08-F1
#
_cell.length_a   1.000
_cell.length_b   1.000
_cell.length_c   1.000
_cell.angle_alpha   90.00
_cell.angle_beta   90.00
_cell.angle_gamma   90.00
#
_symmetry.space_group_name_H-M   'P 1'
#
loop_
_entity.id
_entity.type
_entity.pdbx_description
1 polymer ?
#
loop_
_entity_poly.entity_id
_entity_poly.type
_entity_poly.pdbx_seq_one_letter_code
_entity_poly.pdbx_strand_id
1 'polypeptide(L)' 'RPSLTETVMNWRAIWENSVGPKVLPLPHPSWRNTGWLKQNPWFEMDLLPFLRSEIRYRLG' A
#
# COMPACT_ATOMS: atom_id res chain seq x y z
N ARG A 1 9.89 -16.40 0.28
CA ARG A 1 9.70 -14.94 0.51
C ARG A 1 8.70 -14.46 -0.52
N PRO A 2 7.63 -13.75 -0.14
CA PRO A 2 6.70 -13.19 -1.10
C PRO A 2 7.40 -12.15 -1.97
N SER A 3 6.91 -12.00 -3.20
CA SER A 3 7.31 -10.95 -4.12
C SER A 3 6.82 -9.57 -3.65
N LEU A 4 7.31 -8.50 -4.29
CA LEU A 4 6.81 -7.14 -4.07
C LEU A 4 5.29 -7.09 -4.28
N THR A 5 4.81 -7.62 -5.42
CA THR A 5 3.38 -7.58 -5.77
C THR A 5 2.54 -8.32 -4.74
N GLU A 6 2.92 -9.54 -4.36
CA GLU A 6 2.18 -10.31 -3.35
C GLU A 6 2.13 -9.59 -2.00
N THR A 7 3.25 -8.99 -1.59
CA THR A 7 3.33 -8.26 -0.32
C THR A 7 2.42 -7.03 -0.32
N VAL A 8 2.46 -6.21 -1.38
CA VAL A 8 1.65 -4.99 -1.47
C VAL A 8 0.18 -5.34 -1.70
N MET A 9 -0.14 -6.39 -2.47
CA MET A 9 -1.52 -6.84 -2.68
C MET A 9 -2.17 -7.30 -1.37
N ASN A 10 -1.39 -7.91 -0.48
CA ASN A 10 -1.85 -8.36 0.84
C ASN A 10 -1.92 -7.23 1.90
N TRP A 11 -1.96 -5.96 1.48
CA TRP A 11 -1.91 -4.81 2.39
C TRP A 11 -3.03 -4.81 3.44
N ARG A 12 -4.25 -5.27 3.12
CA ARG A 12 -5.38 -5.31 4.05
C ARG A 12 -5.09 -6.21 5.24
N ALA A 13 -4.63 -7.43 4.97
CA ALA A 13 -4.26 -8.38 6.02
C ALA A 13 -3.08 -7.88 6.85
N ILE A 14 -2.07 -7.25 6.22
CA ILE A 14 -0.92 -6.69 6.95
C ILE A 14 -1.37 -5.54 7.88
N TRP A 15 -2.26 -4.68 7.40
CA TRP A 15 -2.83 -3.58 8.16
C TRP A 15 -3.66 -4.05 9.37
N GLU A 16 -4.54 -5.03 9.15
CA GLU A 16 -5.39 -5.61 10.18
C GLU A 16 -4.57 -6.32 11.25
N ASN A 17 -3.59 -7.14 10.83
CA ASN A 17 -2.72 -7.92 11.72
C ASN A 17 -1.54 -7.13 12.31
N SER A 18 -1.41 -5.83 12.03
CA SER A 18 -0.37 -5.00 12.64
C SER A 18 -0.58 -4.90 14.15
N VAL A 19 0.33 -5.51 14.92
CA VAL A 19 0.39 -5.42 16.39
C VAL A 19 1.27 -4.22 16.75
N GLY A 20 0.66 -3.12 17.23
CA GLY A 20 1.35 -1.85 17.50
C GLY A 20 1.00 -0.77 16.47
N PRO A 21 1.94 0.12 16.08
CA PRO A 21 1.70 1.10 15.03
C PRO A 21 1.22 0.42 13.75
N LYS A 22 0.21 0.99 13.11
CA LYS A 22 -0.32 0.42 11.88
C LYS A 22 0.71 0.48 10.76
N VAL A 23 0.97 -0.67 10.13
CA VAL A 23 1.93 -0.83 9.05
C VAL A 23 1.17 -1.01 7.73
N LEU A 24 1.61 -0.29 6.69
CA LEU A 24 1.09 -0.42 5.34
C LEU A 24 2.26 -0.60 4.35
N PRO A 25 2.32 -1.70 3.59
CA PRO A 25 3.38 -1.90 2.60
C PRO A 25 3.14 -1.00 1.38
N LEU A 26 4.19 -0.35 0.90
CA LEU A 26 4.15 0.52 -0.27
C LEU A 26 5.32 0.21 -1.22
N PRO A 27 5.11 0.28 -2.55
CA PRO A 27 6.22 0.25 -3.49
C PRO A 27 7.07 1.51 -3.31
N HIS A 28 8.38 1.39 -3.57
CA HIS A 28 9.28 2.54 -3.52
C HIS A 28 8.87 3.63 -4.55
N PRO A 29 8.87 4.93 -4.21
CA PRO A 29 8.38 6.00 -5.10
C PRO A 29 9.34 6.38 -6.24
N SER A 30 10.24 5.48 -6.66
CA SER A 30 11.16 5.72 -7.78
C SER A 30 10.50 5.43 -9.12
N TRP A 31 10.94 6.14 -10.17
CA TRP A 31 10.53 5.93 -11.57
C TRP A 31 10.65 4.47 -12.06
N ARG A 32 11.52 3.67 -11.44
CA ARG A 32 11.64 2.22 -11.74
C ARG A 32 10.35 1.44 -11.49
N ASN A 33 9.45 1.94 -10.64
CA ASN A 33 8.17 1.30 -10.35
C ASN A 33 7.03 1.77 -11.26
N THR A 34 7.25 2.68 -12.22
CA THR A 34 6.20 3.15 -13.14
C THR A 34 5.58 2.01 -13.95
N GLY A 35 6.39 1.06 -14.42
CA GLY A 35 5.89 -0.12 -15.14
C GLY A 35 5.03 -1.02 -14.25
N TRP A 36 5.45 -1.20 -12.99
CA TRP A 36 4.70 -1.97 -12.00
C TRP A 36 3.35 -1.32 -11.68
N LEU A 37 3.31 0.01 -11.48
CA LEU A 37 2.07 0.76 -11.21
C LEU A 37 1.06 0.60 -12.35
N LYS A 38 1.51 0.71 -13.61
CA LYS A 38 0.65 0.49 -14.79
C LYS A 38 0.06 -0.92 -14.86
N GLN A 39 0.79 -1.93 -14.37
CA GLN A 39 0.33 -3.32 -14.35
C GLN A 39 -0.55 -3.65 -13.12
N ASN A 40 -0.57 -2.78 -12.12
CA ASN A 40 -1.25 -3.01 -10.84
C ASN A 40 -2.20 -1.83 -10.51
N PRO A 41 -3.26 -1.61 -11.32
CA PRO A 41 -4.14 -0.45 -11.17
C PRO A 41 -4.88 -0.41 -9.82
N TRP A 42 -5.05 -1.57 -9.18
CA TRP A 42 -5.60 -1.69 -7.83
C TRP A 42 -4.80 -0.88 -6.78
N PHE A 43 -3.51 -0.62 -7.01
CA PHE A 43 -2.73 0.22 -6.10
C PHE A 43 -3.32 1.63 -6.02
N GLU A 44 -3.62 2.23 -7.18
CA GLU A 44 -4.15 3.60 -7.28
C GLU A 44 -5.66 3.67 -6.98
N MET A 45 -6.40 2.59 -7.26
CA MET A 45 -7.85 2.55 -7.06
C MET A 45 -8.28 2.15 -5.64
N ASP A 46 -7.49 1.33 -4.95
CA ASP A 46 -7.86 0.78 -3.64
C ASP A 46 -6.92 1.25 -2.53
N LEU A 47 -5.62 0.92 -2.63
CA LEU A 47 -4.66 1.13 -1.55
C LEU A 47 -4.41 2.64 -1.34
N LEU A 48 -4.17 3.37 -2.42
CA LEU A 48 -3.82 4.78 -2.34
C LEU A 48 -4.96 5.66 -1.77
N PRO A 49 -6.25 5.48 -2.16
CA PRO A 49 -7.35 6.20 -1.52
C PRO A 49 -7.50 5.86 -0.03
N PHE A 50 -7.34 4.59 0.34
CA PHE A 50 -7.32 4.16 1.74
C PHE A 50 -6.23 4.90 2.54
N LEU A 51 -4.98 4.88 2.04
CA LEU A 51 -3.87 5.55 2.70
C LEU A 51 -4.12 7.06 2.88
N ARG A 52 -4.65 7.73 1.85
CA ARG A 52 -4.98 9.17 1.92
C ARG A 52 -6.03 9.47 2.98
N SER A 53 -7.08 8.64 3.08
CA SER A 53 -8.09 8.77 4.13
C SER A 53 -7.48 8.63 5.52
N GLU A 54 -6.61 7.63 5.68
CA GLU A 54 -5.99 7.26 6.95
C GLU A 54 -4.99 8.31 7.45
N ILE A 55 -4.24 8.92 6.53
CA ILE A 55 -3.40 10.09 6.82
C ILE A 55 -4.27 11.29 7.22
N ARG A 56 -5.33 11.59 6.46
CA ARG A 56 -6.23 12.71 6.75
C ARG A 56 -6.86 12.57 8.14
N TYR A 57 -7.31 11.36 8.50
CA TYR A 57 -7.89 11.08 9.81
C TYR A 57 -6.91 11.34 10.97
N ARG A 58 -5.61 11.08 10.78
CA ARG A 58 -4.57 11.33 11.82
C ARG A 58 -4.06 12.75 11.91
N LEU A 59 -4.20 13.52 10.83
CA LEU A 59 -3.78 14.93 10.79
C LEU A 59 -4.89 15.89 11.19
N GLY A 60 -6.14 15.40 11.30
CA GLY A 60 -7.24 16.11 11.98
C GLY A 60 -7.12 16.05 13.49
#